data_AF-A0A1G7H905-F1
#
_entry.id   AF-A0A1G7H905-F1
#
_cell.length_a   1.000
_cell.length_b   1.000
_cell.length_c   1.000
_cell.angle_alpha   90.00
_cell.angle_beta   90.00
_cell.angle_gamma   90.00
#
_symmetry.space_group_name_H-M   'P 1'
#
loop_
_entity.id
_entity.type
_entity.pdbx_description
1 polymer ?
#
loop_
_entity_poly.entity_id
_entity_poly.type
_entity_poly.pdbx_seq_one_letter_code
_entity_poly.pdbx_strand_id
1 'polypeptide(L)'
;MLRFLPIVAISLVILLFFLYNLHFSVNFPFQDDFLFIQFIEAITGEHTSFTKVIEEMFRTFNDHKAVVPRFISLLDYELTGRLHLRFYIALVSANLIYIFYFLYLNFRKAGLPLYYFVPVPFLFFHPLYHEVSGWALTGMQHSYLTAFLVTAIILVSRGTKPAFYGAMLCCFLATFTHGNGILSFPAIIFYFLCYKNFRSAILTAVFMFISLGIYLSGYESGQAVHLPKSGLLFFSSLFGFIGSEMSLWAKPELTSAIWGFLILACMVMVTLRVASIYFKKPMQIKPGTIELLSVFAFIFISSLIIAVFRSWAGTTVASRFQLYAALATAIFYIFLVFYFEYFRKRWVYTTALALSIFYWAYSHYRYTAIVAAKKTTYLADIYNWRNNRSMFSVERSIVKYGSFYLVPGYEKGFFWLPEPVVEKEELNAMFAQKGSVRDNGMYIETWNIHRVVREGTERLTYYFISSNVSPVRKDFWDDRFLVMKNTANDTIYLINATPKIEARKNILTAANYYKNGFNTLLRENDLDAGTYDLGILDVSGDGKKKFYRLDRTLVCSGHGYMLR
;
A
#
# COMPACT_ATOMS: atom_id res chain seq x y z
N MET A 1 -14.11 -24.95 -25.87
CA MET A 1 -14.40 -23.65 -25.20
C MET A 1 -14.07 -23.63 -23.70
N LEU A 2 -14.41 -24.66 -22.90
CA LEU A 2 -14.24 -24.66 -21.43
C LEU A 2 -12.79 -24.51 -20.89
N ARG A 3 -11.75 -24.79 -21.70
CA ARG A 3 -10.34 -24.61 -21.28
C ARG A 3 -9.86 -23.16 -21.37
N PHE A 4 -10.48 -22.34 -22.21
CA PHE A 4 -10.07 -20.94 -22.44
C PHE A 4 -10.71 -19.97 -21.45
N LEU A 5 -11.93 -20.25 -20.99
CA LEU A 5 -12.67 -19.37 -20.08
C LEU A 5 -11.92 -19.08 -18.77
N PRO A 6 -11.27 -20.05 -18.08
CA PRO A 6 -10.45 -19.75 -16.91
C PRO A 6 -9.29 -18.79 -17.19
N ILE A 7 -8.63 -18.95 -18.35
CA ILE A 7 -7.50 -18.08 -18.74
C ILE A 7 -8.01 -16.65 -18.96
N VAL A 8 -9.09 -16.49 -19.72
CA VAL A 8 -9.72 -15.18 -19.97
C VAL A 8 -10.12 -14.51 -18.66
N ALA A 9 -10.77 -15.25 -17.74
CA ALA A 9 -11.17 -14.70 -16.45
C ALA A 9 -9.97 -14.24 -15.60
N ILE A 10 -8.92 -15.06 -15.50
CA ILE A 10 -7.69 -14.72 -14.76
C ILE A 10 -7.02 -13.49 -15.38
N SER A 11 -6.81 -13.48 -16.69
CA SER A 11 -6.19 -12.37 -17.41
C SER A 11 -7.00 -11.08 -17.31
N LEU A 12 -8.33 -11.17 -17.34
CA LEU A 12 -9.21 -10.00 -17.20
C LEU A 12 -9.06 -9.37 -15.81
N VAL A 13 -9.08 -10.17 -14.73
CA VAL A 13 -8.92 -9.64 -13.36
C VAL A 13 -7.55 -8.98 -13.18
N ILE A 14 -6.48 -9.59 -13.72
CA ILE A 14 -5.13 -9.00 -13.72
C ILE A 14 -5.10 -7.66 -14.46
N LEU A 15 -5.67 -7.62 -15.67
CA LEU A 15 -5.70 -6.42 -16.49
C LEU A 15 -6.49 -5.30 -15.81
N LEU A 16 -7.67 -5.62 -15.26
CA LEU A 16 -8.49 -4.65 -14.52
C LEU A 16 -7.73 -4.07 -13.33
N PHE A 17 -7.03 -4.92 -12.56
CA PHE A 17 -6.23 -4.46 -11.44
C PHE A 17 -5.07 -3.56 -11.89
N PHE A 18 -4.35 -3.93 -12.96
CA PHE A 18 -3.28 -3.12 -13.50
C PHE A 18 -3.79 -1.74 -13.97
N LEU A 19 -4.85 -1.72 -14.78
CA LEU A 19 -5.45 -0.48 -15.28
C LEU A 19 -6.02 0.38 -14.14
N TYR A 20 -6.61 -0.24 -13.12
CA TYR A 20 -7.10 0.44 -11.92
C TYR A 20 -5.97 1.19 -11.20
N ASN A 21 -4.86 0.50 -10.88
CA ASN A 21 -3.73 1.14 -10.20
C ASN A 21 -3.07 2.21 -11.08
N LEU A 22 -2.94 1.95 -12.39
CA LEU A 22 -2.38 2.94 -13.32
C LEU A 22 -3.26 4.20 -13.40
N HIS A 23 -4.59 4.07 -13.41
CA HIS A 23 -5.52 5.20 -13.44
C HIS A 23 -5.40 6.08 -12.19
N PHE A 24 -5.31 5.47 -11.01
CA PHE A 24 -5.25 6.19 -9.74
C PHE A 24 -3.85 6.62 -9.30
N SER A 25 -2.81 6.17 -10.00
CA SER A 25 -1.44 6.61 -9.76
C SER A 25 -1.19 8.03 -10.27
N VAL A 26 -0.50 8.85 -9.46
CA VAL A 26 -0.05 10.20 -9.80
C VAL A 26 1.46 10.27 -9.64
N ASN A 27 2.15 10.99 -10.53
CA ASN A 27 3.59 11.21 -10.41
C ASN A 27 3.88 12.28 -9.34
N PHE A 28 3.69 11.93 -8.07
CA PHE A 28 3.88 12.82 -6.93
C PHE A 28 4.43 12.02 -5.74
N PRO A 29 5.44 12.53 -5.01
CA PRO A 29 6.00 11.82 -3.87
C PRO A 29 5.06 11.90 -2.65
N PHE A 30 4.92 10.80 -1.93
CA PHE A 30 4.19 10.77 -0.68
C PHE A 30 5.06 10.30 0.48
N GLN A 31 5.12 11.12 1.53
CA GLN A 31 5.75 10.80 2.81
C GLN A 31 7.18 10.24 2.60
N ASP A 32 7.38 8.94 2.84
CA ASP A 32 8.69 8.29 2.76
C ASP A 32 9.27 8.25 1.33
N ASP A 33 8.48 8.54 0.28
CA ASP A 33 9.00 8.70 -1.09
C ASP A 33 10.03 9.83 -1.20
N PHE A 34 10.05 10.75 -0.24
CA PHE A 34 11.09 11.77 -0.07
C PHE A 34 12.50 11.17 -0.03
N LEU A 35 12.62 9.91 0.38
CA LEU A 35 13.86 9.14 0.32
C LEU A 35 14.52 9.17 -1.07
N PHE A 36 13.74 9.04 -2.14
CA PHE A 36 14.28 9.03 -3.50
C PHE A 36 14.93 10.38 -3.84
N ILE A 37 14.25 11.47 -3.48
CA ILE A 37 14.71 12.84 -3.73
C ILE A 37 15.94 13.13 -2.87
N GLN A 38 15.88 12.81 -1.58
CA GLN A 38 16.99 12.95 -0.65
C GLN A 38 18.23 12.19 -1.11
N PHE A 39 18.05 10.95 -1.57
CA PHE A 39 19.13 10.11 -2.05
C PHE A 39 19.81 10.72 -3.28
N ILE A 40 19.05 11.11 -4.31
CA ILE A 40 19.61 11.75 -5.51
C ILE A 40 20.31 13.07 -5.17
N GLU A 41 19.73 13.91 -4.31
CA GLU A 41 20.37 15.14 -3.86
C GLU A 41 21.72 14.87 -3.17
N ALA A 42 21.79 13.85 -2.32
CA ALA A 42 23.01 13.52 -1.59
C ALA A 42 24.16 13.07 -2.51
N ILE A 43 23.83 12.34 -3.58
CA ILE A 43 24.81 11.79 -4.53
C ILE A 43 25.07 12.68 -5.77
N THR A 44 24.42 13.83 -5.88
CA THR A 44 24.66 14.79 -7.00
C THR A 44 25.32 16.09 -6.55
N GLY A 45 25.70 16.19 -5.28
CA GLY A 45 26.46 17.33 -4.76
C GLY A 45 27.91 17.42 -5.26
N GLU A 46 28.57 18.55 -4.97
CA GLU A 46 29.90 18.94 -5.47
C GLU A 46 31.06 17.97 -5.18
N HIS A 47 30.88 17.03 -4.23
CA HIS A 47 31.88 16.03 -3.84
C HIS A 47 31.32 14.61 -3.92
N THR A 48 30.89 14.22 -5.11
CA THR A 48 30.37 12.86 -5.36
C THR A 48 31.51 11.91 -5.71
N SER A 49 31.64 10.84 -4.93
CA SER A 49 32.56 9.72 -5.18
C SER A 49 31.78 8.40 -5.20
N PHE A 50 32.34 7.37 -5.82
CA PHE A 50 31.74 6.03 -5.80
C PHE A 50 31.48 5.54 -4.38
N THR A 51 32.40 5.80 -3.45
CA THR A 51 32.25 5.46 -2.02
C THR A 51 31.03 6.13 -1.40
N LYS A 52 30.81 7.42 -1.69
CA LYS A 52 29.65 8.17 -1.19
C LYS A 52 28.33 7.59 -1.71
N VAL A 53 28.29 7.17 -2.98
CA VAL A 53 27.09 6.52 -3.56
C VAL A 53 26.77 5.24 -2.78
N ILE A 54 27.78 4.39 -2.55
CA ILE A 54 27.59 3.14 -1.79
C ILE A 54 27.16 3.42 -0.34
N GLU A 55 27.76 4.42 0.31
CA GLU A 55 27.37 4.84 1.67
C GLU A 55 25.90 5.27 1.72
N GLU A 56 25.48 6.17 0.83
CA GLU A 56 24.09 6.65 0.76
C GLU A 56 23.10 5.55 0.36
N MET A 57 23.52 4.59 -0.48
CA MET A 57 22.71 3.41 -0.79
C MET A 57 22.39 2.59 0.46
N PHE A 58 23.38 2.36 1.32
CA PHE A 58 23.25 1.54 2.54
C PHE A 58 22.86 2.36 3.78
N ARG A 59 22.67 3.68 3.67
CA ARG A 59 22.26 4.54 4.77
C ARG A 59 20.90 4.16 5.31
N THR A 60 20.74 4.14 6.63
CA THR A 60 19.47 3.80 7.27
C THR A 60 18.45 4.93 7.07
N PHE A 61 17.22 4.59 6.69
CA PHE A 61 16.09 5.51 6.57
C PHE A 61 14.84 4.84 7.18
N ASN A 62 14.22 5.49 8.17
CA ASN A 62 13.09 4.92 8.93
C ASN A 62 13.32 3.45 9.36
N ASP A 63 14.44 3.16 10.04
CA ASP A 63 14.84 1.81 10.50
C ASP A 63 15.13 0.78 9.39
N HIS A 64 15.18 1.20 8.13
CA HIS A 64 15.33 0.30 7.00
C HIS A 64 16.48 0.73 6.09
N LYS A 65 17.22 -0.25 5.56
CA LYS A 65 18.16 -0.04 4.45
C LYS A 65 17.44 -0.34 3.14
N ALA A 66 16.93 0.69 2.49
CA ALA A 66 16.16 0.60 1.24
C ALA A 66 17.07 0.68 -0.01
N VAL A 67 18.10 -0.17 -0.05
CA VAL A 67 19.13 -0.20 -1.10
C VAL A 67 18.52 -0.48 -2.47
N VAL A 68 17.63 -1.47 -2.57
CA VAL A 68 17.01 -1.84 -3.85
C VAL A 68 16.14 -0.71 -4.41
N PRO A 69 15.21 -0.10 -3.64
CA PRO A 69 14.49 1.10 -4.10
C PRO A 69 15.43 2.23 -4.54
N ARG A 70 16.49 2.53 -3.78
CA ARG A 70 17.48 3.56 -4.16
C ARG A 70 18.22 3.22 -5.45
N PHE A 71 18.60 1.96 -5.64
CA PHE A 71 19.25 1.50 -6.86
C PHE A 71 18.35 1.69 -8.08
N ILE A 72 17.07 1.35 -7.97
CA ILE A 72 16.12 1.54 -9.06
C ILE A 72 15.92 3.03 -9.35
N SER A 73 15.83 3.87 -8.32
CA SER A 73 15.74 5.32 -8.53
C SER A 73 17.01 5.92 -9.12
N LEU A 74 18.19 5.36 -8.80
CA LEU A 74 19.44 5.76 -9.43
C LEU A 74 19.41 5.43 -10.91
N LEU A 75 19.00 4.22 -11.29
CA LEU A 75 18.89 3.83 -12.70
C LEU A 75 17.88 4.70 -13.45
N ASP A 76 16.73 5.00 -12.86
CA ASP A 76 15.73 5.90 -13.46
C ASP A 76 16.33 7.31 -13.68
N TYR A 77 17.02 7.83 -12.68
CA TYR A 77 17.69 9.12 -12.75
C TYR A 77 18.82 9.15 -13.80
N GLU A 78 19.72 8.16 -13.84
CA GLU A 78 20.81 8.11 -14.81
C GLU A 78 20.30 7.99 -16.26
N LEU A 79 19.15 7.34 -16.47
CA LEU A 79 18.56 7.16 -17.80
C LEU A 79 17.73 8.36 -18.27
N THR A 80 17.11 9.11 -17.35
CA THR A 80 16.10 10.12 -17.70
C THR A 80 16.39 11.53 -17.17
N GLY A 81 17.38 11.67 -16.28
CA GLY A 81 17.66 12.88 -15.49
C GLY A 81 16.61 13.20 -14.44
N ARG A 82 15.63 12.32 -14.21
CA ARG A 82 14.40 12.61 -13.45
C ARG A 82 13.90 11.39 -12.67
N LEU A 83 13.10 11.64 -11.63
CA LEU A 83 12.43 10.60 -10.86
C LEU A 83 10.98 10.40 -11.30
N HIS A 84 10.58 9.17 -11.60
CA HIS A 84 9.26 8.80 -12.09
C HIS A 84 8.50 7.90 -11.08
N LEU A 85 7.91 8.51 -10.05
CA LEU A 85 7.13 7.80 -9.03
C LEU A 85 5.99 6.96 -9.62
N ARG A 86 5.35 7.43 -10.69
CA ARG A 86 4.30 6.66 -11.39
C ARG A 86 4.86 5.41 -12.07
N PHE A 87 6.08 5.48 -12.60
CA PHE A 87 6.77 4.32 -13.16
C PHE A 87 7.10 3.30 -12.06
N TYR A 88 7.52 3.74 -10.87
CA TYR A 88 7.75 2.85 -9.73
C TYR A 88 6.48 2.10 -9.34
N ILE A 89 5.31 2.76 -9.32
CA ILE A 89 4.01 2.10 -9.08
C ILE A 89 3.67 1.05 -10.16
N ALA A 90 4.03 1.31 -11.42
CA ALA A 90 3.89 0.32 -12.49
C ALA A 90 4.78 -0.91 -12.27
N LEU A 91 6.04 -0.71 -11.83
CA LEU A 91 6.95 -1.80 -11.44
C LEU A 91 6.41 -2.61 -10.26
N VAL A 92 5.80 -1.94 -9.27
CA VAL A 92 5.12 -2.63 -8.16
C VAL A 92 4.00 -3.52 -8.68
N SER A 93 3.17 -3.04 -9.62
CA SER A 93 2.10 -3.84 -10.22
C SER A 93 2.67 -5.04 -10.99
N ALA A 94 3.78 -4.89 -11.70
CA ALA A 94 4.47 -5.98 -12.39
C ALA A 94 4.99 -7.04 -11.38
N ASN A 95 5.57 -6.62 -10.26
CA ASN A 95 5.99 -7.52 -9.19
C ASN A 95 4.81 -8.29 -8.57
N LEU A 96 3.67 -7.64 -8.35
CA LEU A 96 2.47 -8.31 -7.85
C LEU A 96 1.96 -9.38 -8.82
N ILE A 97 2.01 -9.13 -10.13
CA ILE A 97 1.69 -10.11 -11.17
C ILE A 97 2.70 -11.28 -11.13
N TYR A 98 3.98 -11.00 -10.93
CA TYR A 98 5.01 -12.03 -10.80
C TYR A 98 4.82 -12.90 -9.54
N ILE A 99 4.49 -12.30 -8.40
CA ILE A 99 4.16 -13.02 -7.16
C ILE A 99 2.91 -13.89 -7.36
N PHE A 100 1.89 -13.37 -8.05
CA PHE A 100 0.71 -14.17 -8.40
C PHE A 100 1.07 -15.34 -9.34
N TYR A 101 1.96 -15.12 -10.30
CA TYR A 101 2.46 -16.17 -11.18
C TYR A 101 3.14 -17.31 -10.39
N PHE A 102 3.82 -17.01 -9.27
CA PHE A 102 4.32 -18.04 -8.37
C PHE A 102 3.19 -18.90 -7.76
N LEU A 103 2.06 -18.31 -7.36
CA LEU A 103 0.90 -19.07 -6.88
C LEU A 103 0.35 -19.99 -7.98
N TYR A 104 0.22 -19.46 -9.20
CA TYR A 104 -0.20 -20.20 -10.37
C TYR A 104 0.75 -21.39 -10.66
N LEU A 105 2.06 -21.13 -10.70
CA LEU A 105 3.08 -22.14 -10.96
C LEU A 105 2.95 -23.32 -9.99
N ASN A 106 2.85 -23.04 -8.69
CA ASN A 106 2.75 -24.08 -7.68
C ASN A 106 1.38 -24.77 -7.67
N PHE A 107 0.30 -24.07 -8.03
CA PHE A 107 -0.99 -24.70 -8.28
C PHE A 107 -0.92 -25.70 -9.45
N ARG A 108 -0.27 -25.34 -10.56
CA ARG A 108 -0.16 -26.20 -11.75
C ARG A 108 0.63 -27.47 -11.48
N LYS A 109 1.63 -27.44 -10.58
CA LYS A 109 2.40 -28.63 -10.17
C LYS A 109 1.51 -29.74 -9.59
N ALA A 110 0.37 -29.40 -8.98
CA ALA A 110 -0.55 -30.39 -8.39
C ALA A 110 -1.42 -31.14 -9.44
N GLY A 111 -1.34 -30.77 -10.71
CA GLY A 111 -2.05 -31.46 -11.80
C GLY A 111 -3.57 -31.23 -11.82
N LEU A 112 -4.08 -30.28 -11.04
CA LEU A 112 -5.52 -30.00 -10.97
C LEU A 112 -6.01 -29.19 -12.19
N PRO A 113 -7.30 -29.30 -12.56
CA PRO A 113 -7.90 -28.44 -13.58
C PRO A 113 -7.77 -26.95 -13.25
N LEU A 114 -7.48 -26.14 -14.27
CA LEU A 114 -7.23 -24.71 -14.09
C LEU A 114 -8.43 -23.93 -13.51
N TYR A 115 -9.66 -24.38 -13.73
CA TYR A 115 -10.84 -23.67 -13.22
C TYR A 115 -10.86 -23.57 -11.69
N TYR A 116 -10.28 -24.55 -10.97
CA TYR A 116 -10.14 -24.44 -9.51
C TYR A 116 -9.21 -23.31 -9.07
N PHE A 117 -8.43 -22.72 -9.96
CA PHE A 117 -7.59 -21.56 -9.67
C PHE A 117 -8.32 -20.23 -9.89
N VAL A 118 -9.47 -20.21 -10.57
CA VAL A 118 -10.19 -18.96 -10.92
C VAL A 118 -10.60 -18.12 -9.71
N PRO A 119 -10.91 -18.66 -8.53
CA PRO A 119 -11.16 -17.82 -7.34
C PRO A 119 -9.92 -17.05 -6.85
N VAL A 120 -8.70 -17.57 -7.08
CA VAL A 120 -7.45 -16.99 -6.58
C VAL A 120 -7.18 -15.55 -7.07
N PRO A 121 -7.31 -15.19 -8.36
CA PRO A 121 -7.13 -13.80 -8.79
C PRO A 121 -8.12 -12.84 -8.12
N PHE A 122 -9.36 -13.24 -7.85
CA PHE A 122 -10.34 -12.39 -7.14
C PHE A 122 -9.97 -12.17 -5.67
N LEU A 123 -9.37 -13.17 -5.03
CA LEU A 123 -8.87 -13.11 -3.65
C LEU A 123 -7.51 -12.38 -3.53
N PHE A 124 -6.83 -12.11 -4.64
CA PHE A 124 -5.50 -11.50 -4.62
C PHE A 124 -5.47 -10.11 -5.24
N PHE A 125 -6.15 -9.86 -6.35
CA PHE A 125 -6.10 -8.59 -7.07
C PHE A 125 -7.28 -7.68 -6.71
N HIS A 126 -7.19 -7.01 -5.56
CA HIS A 126 -8.21 -6.10 -5.04
C HIS A 126 -7.56 -4.91 -4.30
N PRO A 127 -8.26 -3.79 -4.11
CA PRO A 127 -7.69 -2.54 -3.58
C PRO A 127 -7.52 -2.49 -2.05
N LEU A 128 -7.63 -3.63 -1.33
CA LEU A 128 -7.51 -3.64 0.13
C LEU A 128 -6.13 -3.12 0.56
N TYR A 129 -5.06 -3.63 -0.06
CA TYR A 129 -3.68 -3.21 0.15
C TYR A 129 -3.26 -2.01 -0.74
N HIS A 130 -4.17 -1.06 -0.97
CA HIS A 130 -3.91 0.13 -1.82
C HIS A 130 -2.72 0.99 -1.39
N GLU A 131 -2.26 0.91 -0.13
CA GLU A 131 -0.98 1.52 0.26
C GLU A 131 0.19 0.84 -0.46
N VAL A 132 0.22 -0.49 -0.55
CA VAL A 132 1.24 -1.21 -1.32
C VAL A 132 1.09 -0.94 -2.81
N SER A 133 -0.12 -0.93 -3.36
CA SER A 133 -0.30 -0.79 -4.81
C SER A 133 -0.28 0.65 -5.33
N GLY A 134 -0.33 1.66 -4.46
CA GLY A 134 -0.45 3.07 -4.82
C GLY A 134 0.50 4.04 -4.10
N TRP A 135 1.46 3.55 -3.33
CA TRP A 135 2.55 4.34 -2.73
C TRP A 135 3.88 3.77 -3.23
N ALA A 136 4.70 4.57 -3.90
CA ALA A 136 5.89 4.09 -4.61
C ALA A 136 6.87 3.35 -3.69
N LEU A 137 7.42 3.99 -2.66
CA LEU A 137 8.42 3.35 -1.80
C LEU A 137 7.84 2.18 -1.01
N THR A 138 6.69 2.36 -0.35
CA THR A 138 6.03 1.28 0.41
C THR A 138 5.70 0.10 -0.50
N GLY A 139 5.20 0.36 -1.70
CA GLY A 139 4.92 -0.64 -2.71
C GLY A 139 6.18 -1.37 -3.17
N MET A 140 7.25 -0.65 -3.46
CA MET A 140 8.52 -1.24 -3.87
C MET A 140 9.09 -2.11 -2.75
N GLN A 141 9.08 -1.62 -1.52
CA GLN A 141 9.54 -2.36 -0.35
C GLN A 141 8.83 -3.72 -0.27
N HIS A 142 7.51 -3.73 -0.15
CA HIS A 142 6.75 -4.98 0.03
C HIS A 142 6.72 -5.88 -1.20
N SER A 143 6.65 -5.32 -2.42
CA SER A 143 6.55 -6.11 -3.65
C SER A 143 7.90 -6.70 -4.08
N TYR A 144 8.99 -5.92 -4.07
CA TYR A 144 10.32 -6.43 -4.45
C TYR A 144 10.83 -7.46 -3.45
N LEU A 145 10.69 -7.22 -2.14
CA LEU A 145 11.13 -8.20 -1.13
C LEU A 145 10.40 -9.53 -1.32
N THR A 146 9.11 -9.48 -1.63
CA THR A 146 8.28 -10.69 -1.83
C THR A 146 8.61 -11.36 -3.17
N ALA A 147 8.88 -10.58 -4.23
CA ALA A 147 9.36 -11.08 -5.51
C ALA A 147 10.70 -11.83 -5.36
N PHE A 148 11.65 -11.27 -4.60
CA PHE A 148 12.91 -11.94 -4.29
C PHE A 148 12.70 -13.20 -3.45
N LEU A 149 11.81 -13.19 -2.46
CA LEU A 149 11.45 -14.38 -1.69
C LEU A 149 10.92 -15.51 -2.59
N VAL A 150 9.92 -15.24 -3.43
CA VAL A 150 9.35 -16.29 -4.30
C VAL A 150 10.36 -16.76 -5.34
N THR A 151 11.23 -15.87 -5.83
CA THR A 151 12.35 -16.23 -6.70
C THR A 151 13.34 -17.14 -5.99
N ALA A 152 13.70 -16.83 -4.74
CA ALA A 152 14.59 -17.66 -3.93
C ALA A 152 14.00 -19.07 -3.75
N ILE A 153 12.70 -19.18 -3.46
CA ILE A 153 11.98 -20.46 -3.34
C ILE A 153 12.00 -21.23 -4.68
N ILE A 154 11.72 -20.57 -5.81
CA ILE A 154 11.80 -21.18 -7.14
C ILE A 154 13.22 -21.72 -7.39
N LEU A 155 14.25 -20.96 -7.07
CA LEU A 155 15.64 -21.35 -7.29
C LEU A 155 16.05 -22.54 -6.44
N VAL A 156 15.80 -22.53 -5.12
CA VAL A 156 16.14 -23.69 -4.26
C VAL A 156 15.36 -24.95 -4.66
N SER A 157 14.17 -24.81 -5.25
CA SER A 157 13.40 -25.95 -5.77
C SER A 157 14.06 -26.68 -6.94
N ARG A 158 15.04 -26.07 -7.61
CA ARG A 158 15.80 -26.72 -8.69
C ARG A 158 16.85 -27.71 -8.19
N GLY A 159 17.26 -27.62 -6.92
CA GLY A 159 18.22 -28.54 -6.31
C GLY A 159 19.67 -28.44 -6.84
N THR A 160 20.02 -27.40 -7.60
CA THR A 160 21.38 -27.22 -8.14
C THR A 160 22.20 -26.20 -7.33
N LYS A 161 23.53 -26.35 -7.32
CA LYS A 161 24.43 -25.41 -6.62
C LYS A 161 24.29 -23.96 -7.11
N PRO A 162 24.26 -23.66 -8.43
CA PRO A 162 24.08 -22.28 -8.89
C PRO A 162 22.75 -21.69 -8.43
N ALA A 163 21.68 -22.49 -8.43
CA ALA A 163 20.38 -22.03 -7.97
C ALA A 163 20.36 -21.75 -6.46
N PHE A 164 21.07 -22.55 -5.65
CA PHE A 164 21.26 -22.25 -4.23
C PHE A 164 21.89 -20.86 -4.01
N TYR A 165 23.01 -20.56 -4.66
CA TYR A 165 23.67 -19.25 -4.50
C TYR A 165 22.82 -18.10 -5.06
N GLY A 166 22.10 -18.32 -6.17
CA GLY A 166 21.13 -17.35 -6.67
C GLY A 166 20.00 -17.08 -5.67
N ALA A 167 19.54 -18.08 -4.93
CA ALA A 167 18.55 -17.90 -3.87
C ALA A 167 19.11 -17.12 -2.67
N MET A 168 20.37 -17.34 -2.30
CA MET A 168 21.03 -16.56 -1.24
C MET A 168 21.18 -15.09 -1.67
N LEU A 169 21.54 -14.83 -2.93
CA LEU A 169 21.55 -13.47 -3.49
C LEU A 169 20.16 -12.84 -3.43
N CYS A 170 19.10 -13.57 -3.79
CA CYS A 170 17.73 -13.06 -3.68
C CYS A 170 17.36 -12.73 -2.22
N CYS A 171 17.73 -13.59 -1.25
CA CYS A 171 17.49 -13.30 0.17
C CYS A 171 18.27 -12.07 0.65
N PHE A 172 19.52 -11.91 0.20
CA PHE A 172 20.31 -10.72 0.46
C PHE A 172 19.62 -9.46 -0.10
N LEU A 173 19.20 -9.47 -1.36
CA LEU A 173 18.47 -8.36 -1.97
C LEU A 173 17.15 -8.06 -1.25
N ALA A 174 16.43 -9.08 -0.77
CA ALA A 174 15.25 -8.91 0.06
C ALA A 174 15.58 -8.15 1.37
N THR A 175 16.61 -8.57 2.10
CA THR A 175 17.09 -7.90 3.33
C THR A 175 17.36 -6.41 3.10
N PHE A 176 17.96 -6.06 1.98
CA PHE A 176 18.30 -4.68 1.61
C PHE A 176 17.20 -3.98 0.77
N THR A 177 15.99 -4.54 0.76
CA THR A 177 14.79 -3.87 0.24
C THR A 177 13.97 -3.26 1.37
N HIS A 178 13.78 -4.01 2.48
CA HIS A 178 13.00 -3.59 3.65
C HIS A 178 13.39 -4.45 4.86
N GLY A 179 13.21 -3.97 6.10
CA GLY A 179 13.66 -4.67 7.32
C GLY A 179 13.15 -6.11 7.49
N ASN A 180 11.90 -6.39 7.09
CA ASN A 180 11.34 -7.74 7.10
C ASN A 180 11.99 -8.69 6.06
N GLY A 181 12.75 -8.17 5.11
CA GLY A 181 13.36 -8.94 4.04
C GLY A 181 14.32 -10.02 4.53
N ILE A 182 15.00 -9.81 5.67
CA ILE A 182 15.87 -10.81 6.29
C ILE A 182 15.12 -12.11 6.63
N LEU A 183 13.80 -12.04 6.84
CA LEU A 183 12.96 -13.18 7.16
C LEU A 183 12.79 -14.14 5.96
N SER A 184 13.24 -13.76 4.77
CA SER A 184 13.34 -14.67 3.64
C SER A 184 14.31 -15.83 3.94
N PHE A 185 15.38 -15.59 4.70
CA PHE A 185 16.32 -16.64 5.09
C PHE A 185 15.65 -17.73 5.94
N PRO A 186 14.96 -17.43 7.07
CA PRO A 186 14.14 -18.40 7.80
C PRO A 186 13.14 -19.17 6.94
N ALA A 187 12.51 -18.53 5.94
CA ALA A 187 11.59 -19.20 5.03
C ALA A 187 12.29 -20.23 4.12
N ILE A 188 13.52 -19.94 3.67
CA ILE A 188 14.35 -20.88 2.91
C ILE A 188 14.95 -21.97 3.81
N ILE A 189 15.31 -21.65 5.07
CA ILE A 189 15.68 -22.65 6.07
C ILE A 189 14.51 -23.63 6.25
N PHE A 190 13.30 -23.12 6.46
CA PHE A 190 12.09 -23.93 6.55
C PHE A 190 11.89 -24.81 5.31
N TYR A 191 12.11 -24.27 4.10
CA TYR A 191 12.08 -25.05 2.85
C TYR A 191 13.03 -26.27 2.93
N PHE A 192 14.29 -26.06 3.30
CA PHE A 192 15.26 -27.15 3.38
C PHE A 192 14.96 -28.16 4.48
N LEU A 193 14.44 -27.69 5.62
CA LEU A 193 14.00 -28.58 6.71
C LEU A 193 12.85 -29.49 6.25
N CYS A 194 11.91 -28.99 5.44
CA CYS A 194 10.85 -29.83 4.88
C CYS A 194 11.39 -31.02 4.05
N TYR A 195 12.59 -30.89 3.47
CA TYR A 195 13.29 -31.94 2.73
C TYR A 195 14.42 -32.62 3.52
N LYS A 196 14.56 -32.36 4.83
CA LYS A 196 15.68 -32.83 5.67
C LYS A 196 17.08 -32.47 5.15
N ASN A 197 17.19 -31.41 4.35
CA ASN A 197 18.47 -30.94 3.85
C ASN A 197 19.13 -30.00 4.87
N PHE A 198 19.58 -30.57 5.98
CA PHE A 198 20.19 -29.81 7.08
C PHE A 198 21.45 -29.06 6.64
N ARG A 199 22.24 -29.63 5.72
CA ARG A 199 23.44 -28.98 5.20
C ARG A 199 23.09 -27.65 4.54
N SER A 200 22.13 -27.63 3.62
CA SER A 200 21.70 -26.38 2.97
C SER A 200 21.03 -25.44 3.96
N ALA A 201 20.26 -25.94 4.92
CA ALA A 201 19.68 -25.10 5.99
C ALA A 201 20.75 -24.38 6.83
N ILE A 202 21.81 -25.09 7.24
CA ILE A 202 22.95 -24.51 7.97
C ILE A 202 23.68 -23.48 7.11
N LEU A 203 23.96 -23.80 5.84
CA LEU A 203 24.60 -22.84 4.94
C LEU A 203 23.75 -21.57 4.75
N THR A 204 22.43 -21.72 4.58
CA THR A 204 21.51 -20.58 4.51
C THR A 204 21.53 -19.75 5.79
N ALA A 205 21.62 -20.36 6.97
CA ALA A 205 21.77 -19.65 8.23
C ALA A 205 23.10 -18.86 8.30
N VAL A 206 24.20 -19.42 7.81
CA VAL A 206 25.48 -18.69 7.72
C VAL A 206 25.34 -17.44 6.83
N PHE A 207 24.73 -17.57 5.65
CA PHE A 207 24.46 -16.40 4.78
C PHE A 207 23.54 -15.38 5.44
N MET A 208 22.55 -15.82 6.22
CA MET A 208 21.67 -14.94 6.99
C MET A 208 22.47 -14.10 7.98
N PHE A 209 23.36 -14.71 8.76
CA PHE A 209 24.19 -13.98 9.73
C PHE A 209 25.19 -13.03 9.07
N ILE A 210 25.75 -13.39 7.92
CA ILE A 210 26.57 -12.47 7.12
C ILE A 210 25.74 -11.26 6.67
N SER A 211 24.56 -11.49 6.11
CA SER A 211 23.65 -10.43 5.67
C SER A 211 23.23 -9.54 6.85
N LEU A 212 22.98 -10.12 8.03
CA LEU A 212 22.65 -9.39 9.25
C LEU A 212 23.82 -8.53 9.72
N GLY A 213 25.04 -9.05 9.70
CA GLY A 213 26.24 -8.29 10.06
C GLY A 213 26.42 -7.06 9.17
N ILE A 214 26.20 -7.20 7.86
CA ILE A 214 26.23 -6.06 6.92
C ILE A 214 25.07 -5.11 7.20
N TYR A 215 23.86 -5.62 7.47
CA TYR A 215 22.69 -4.80 7.77
C TYR A 215 22.85 -3.99 9.06
N LEU A 216 23.51 -4.53 10.08
CA LEU A 216 23.74 -3.83 11.35
C LEU A 216 24.90 -2.83 11.29
N SER A 217 25.74 -2.89 10.24
CA SER A 217 26.80 -1.91 10.02
C SER A 217 26.21 -0.52 9.75
N GLY A 218 26.57 0.46 10.60
CA GLY A 218 26.03 1.82 10.53
C GLY A 218 24.51 1.88 10.68
N TYR A 219 23.92 0.95 11.44
CA TYR A 219 22.49 0.97 11.74
C TYR A 219 22.18 1.99 12.83
N GLU A 220 21.18 2.83 12.58
CA GLU A 220 20.68 3.82 13.53
C GLU A 220 19.18 3.54 13.78
N SER A 221 18.79 3.43 15.05
CA SER A 221 17.41 3.13 15.44
C SER A 221 16.55 4.39 15.39
N GLY A 222 15.53 4.39 14.52
CA GLY A 222 14.56 5.46 14.33
C GLY A 222 13.25 5.28 15.11
N GLN A 223 12.90 4.07 15.55
CA GLN A 223 11.63 3.78 16.23
C GLN A 223 11.78 3.12 17.59
N ALA A 224 10.80 3.38 18.46
CA ALA A 224 10.67 2.74 19.76
C ALA A 224 10.06 1.34 19.62
N VAL A 225 10.77 0.35 20.14
CA VAL A 225 10.32 -1.05 20.18
C VAL A 225 9.84 -1.34 21.60
N HIS A 226 8.57 -1.72 21.73
CA HIS A 226 8.00 -2.14 23.01
C HIS A 226 7.28 -3.47 22.88
N LEU A 227 7.28 -4.23 23.98
CA LEU A 227 6.56 -5.49 24.08
C LEU A 227 5.04 -5.27 24.16
N PRO A 228 4.23 -6.31 23.84
CA PRO A 228 2.77 -6.20 23.87
C PRO A 228 2.28 -5.89 25.28
N LYS A 229 1.25 -5.05 25.40
CA LYS A 229 0.63 -4.74 26.71
C LYS A 229 -0.14 -5.92 27.31
N SER A 230 -0.58 -6.88 26.48
CA SER A 230 -1.30 -8.07 26.92
C SER A 230 -1.19 -9.20 25.89
N GLY A 231 -1.41 -10.44 26.36
CA GLY A 231 -1.46 -11.61 25.47
C GLY A 231 -2.58 -11.53 24.44
N LEU A 232 -3.74 -10.96 24.80
CA LEU A 232 -4.87 -10.78 23.88
C LEU A 232 -4.48 -9.87 22.71
N LEU A 233 -3.79 -8.76 22.99
CA LEU A 233 -3.33 -7.82 21.96
C LEU A 233 -2.27 -8.44 21.05
N PHE A 234 -1.39 -9.27 21.62
CA PHE A 234 -0.43 -10.07 20.86
C PHE A 234 -1.13 -11.03 19.89
N PHE A 235 -2.05 -11.89 20.38
CA PHE A 235 -2.75 -12.85 19.53
C PHE A 235 -3.68 -12.18 18.53
N SER A 236 -4.36 -11.10 18.92
CA SER A 236 -5.19 -10.31 18.02
C SER A 236 -4.35 -9.67 16.90
N SER A 237 -3.13 -9.21 17.20
CA SER A 237 -2.21 -8.68 16.18
C SER A 237 -1.63 -9.77 15.30
N LEU A 238 -1.24 -10.92 15.88
CA LEU A 238 -0.70 -12.07 15.15
C LEU A 238 -1.72 -12.62 14.16
N PHE A 239 -2.93 -12.96 14.63
CA PHE A 239 -3.95 -13.49 13.74
C PHE A 239 -4.58 -12.39 12.87
N GLY A 240 -4.75 -11.17 13.41
CA GLY A 240 -5.28 -10.04 12.68
C GLY A 240 -4.44 -9.66 11.47
N PHE A 241 -3.11 -9.70 11.57
CA PHE A 241 -2.22 -9.47 10.44
C PHE A 241 -2.43 -10.52 9.33
N ILE A 242 -2.39 -11.82 9.68
CA ILE A 242 -2.55 -12.94 8.73
C ILE A 242 -3.93 -12.92 8.07
N GLY A 243 -4.97 -12.62 8.85
CA GLY A 243 -6.36 -12.65 8.41
C GLY A 243 -6.95 -11.30 8.00
N SER A 244 -6.13 -10.24 7.86
CA SER A 244 -6.59 -8.86 7.62
C SER A 244 -7.39 -8.67 6.33
N GLU A 245 -7.46 -9.69 5.48
CA GLU A 245 -8.41 -9.84 4.37
C GLU A 245 -9.88 -9.65 4.80
N MET A 246 -10.21 -10.01 6.05
CA MET A 246 -11.57 -9.86 6.59
C MET A 246 -11.83 -8.51 7.27
N SER A 247 -10.92 -7.55 7.15
CA SER A 247 -11.07 -6.19 7.71
C SER A 247 -12.11 -5.32 6.97
N LEU A 248 -12.65 -5.80 5.84
CA LEU A 248 -13.73 -5.17 5.09
C LEU A 248 -15.09 -5.18 5.83
N TRP A 249 -15.24 -6.09 6.79
CA TRP A 249 -16.49 -6.37 7.49
C TRP A 249 -16.61 -5.60 8.81
N ALA A 250 -17.79 -5.71 9.43
CA ALA A 250 -17.99 -5.15 10.77
C ALA A 250 -17.03 -5.80 11.78
N LYS A 251 -16.52 -5.01 12.72
CA LYS A 251 -15.51 -5.44 13.73
C LYS A 251 -14.24 -6.01 13.08
N PRO A 252 -13.51 -5.19 12.29
CA PRO A 252 -12.41 -5.64 11.44
C PRO A 252 -11.32 -6.41 12.17
N GLU A 253 -11.01 -6.04 13.41
CA GLU A 253 -9.98 -6.71 14.23
C GLU A 253 -10.38 -8.15 14.57
N LEU A 254 -11.62 -8.35 15.03
CA LEU A 254 -12.14 -9.66 15.43
C LEU A 254 -12.30 -10.59 14.22
N THR A 255 -12.90 -10.11 13.14
CA THR A 255 -13.10 -10.93 11.92
C THR A 255 -11.76 -11.33 11.31
N SER A 256 -10.78 -10.43 11.32
CA SER A 256 -9.42 -10.72 10.85
C SER A 256 -8.73 -11.74 11.74
N ALA A 257 -8.84 -11.62 13.07
CA ALA A 257 -8.24 -12.58 13.99
C ALA A 257 -8.84 -13.99 13.85
N ILE A 258 -10.16 -14.12 13.72
CA ILE A 258 -10.81 -15.42 13.49
C ILE A 258 -10.33 -16.03 12.17
N TRP A 259 -10.28 -15.23 11.09
CA TRP A 259 -9.83 -15.72 9.78
C TRP A 259 -8.36 -16.13 9.80
N GLY A 260 -7.50 -15.34 10.42
CA GLY A 260 -6.08 -15.64 10.57
C GLY A 260 -5.83 -16.90 11.39
N PHE A 261 -6.62 -17.14 12.43
CA PHE A 261 -6.57 -18.39 13.19
C PHE A 261 -6.94 -19.61 12.34
N LEU A 262 -8.01 -19.52 11.54
CA LEU A 262 -8.42 -20.61 10.63
C LEU A 262 -7.35 -20.91 9.58
N ILE A 263 -6.76 -19.87 8.99
CA ILE A 263 -5.62 -20.00 8.07
C ILE A 263 -4.48 -20.73 8.78
N LEU A 264 -4.04 -20.23 9.95
CA LEU A 264 -2.92 -20.83 10.68
C LEU A 264 -3.19 -22.30 11.04
N ALA A 265 -4.39 -22.63 11.51
CA ALA A 265 -4.77 -24.01 11.82
C ALA A 265 -4.62 -24.92 10.59
N CYS A 266 -5.06 -24.46 9.41
CA CYS A 266 -4.84 -25.19 8.16
C CYS A 266 -3.36 -25.34 7.81
N MET A 267 -2.55 -24.28 7.97
CA MET A 267 -1.12 -24.32 7.69
C MET A 267 -0.38 -25.27 8.64
N VAL A 268 -0.76 -25.29 9.93
CA VAL A 268 -0.23 -26.25 10.92
C VAL A 268 -0.59 -27.68 10.53
N MET A 269 -1.85 -27.95 10.15
CA MET A 269 -2.24 -29.29 9.69
C MET A 269 -1.41 -29.76 8.48
N VAL A 270 -1.20 -28.89 7.49
CA VAL A 270 -0.36 -29.22 6.32
C VAL A 270 1.11 -29.39 6.71
N THR A 271 1.63 -28.55 7.61
CA THR A 271 3.00 -28.65 8.14
C THR A 271 3.21 -29.98 8.87
N LEU A 272 2.24 -30.44 9.67
CA LEU A 272 2.32 -31.74 10.35
C LEU A 272 2.36 -32.91 9.36
N ARG A 273 1.67 -32.80 8.20
CA ARG A 273 1.80 -33.78 7.11
C ARG A 273 3.19 -33.78 6.49
N VAL A 274 3.79 -32.60 6.27
CA VAL A 274 5.18 -32.51 5.79
C VAL A 274 6.14 -33.10 6.83
N ALA A 275 5.92 -32.82 8.11
CA ALA A 275 6.74 -33.33 9.21
C ALA A 275 6.70 -34.87 9.34
N SER A 276 5.76 -35.58 8.69
CA SER A 276 5.72 -37.04 8.67
C SER A 276 7.02 -37.67 8.17
N ILE A 277 7.77 -36.95 7.32
CA ILE A 277 9.09 -37.37 6.83
C ILE A 277 10.05 -37.65 7.98
N TYR A 278 9.97 -36.91 9.09
CA TYR A 278 10.81 -37.09 10.29
C TYR A 278 10.50 -38.37 11.05
N PHE A 279 9.28 -38.89 10.94
CA PHE A 279 8.83 -40.11 11.61
C PHE A 279 8.92 -41.36 10.72
N LYS A 280 9.76 -41.33 9.68
CA LYS A 280 9.93 -42.41 8.69
C LYS A 280 8.62 -42.81 7.99
N LYS A 281 7.59 -41.96 8.00
CA LYS A 281 6.34 -42.17 7.26
C LYS A 281 6.47 -41.54 5.87
N PRO A 282 5.94 -42.18 4.81
CA PRO A 282 6.00 -41.62 3.46
C PRO A 282 5.29 -40.26 3.45
N MET A 283 5.93 -39.27 2.85
CA MET A 283 5.40 -37.92 2.75
C MET A 283 4.30 -37.88 1.67
N GLN A 284 3.04 -37.78 2.09
CA GLN A 284 1.90 -37.68 1.17
C GLN A 284 1.48 -36.22 1.00
N ILE A 285 2.27 -35.46 0.25
CA ILE A 285 1.97 -34.05 -0.09
C ILE A 285 1.81 -33.85 -1.58
N LYS A 286 1.00 -32.87 -1.98
CA LYS A 286 0.88 -32.45 -3.37
C LYS A 286 2.12 -31.63 -3.79
N PRO A 287 2.64 -31.80 -5.01
CA PRO A 287 3.69 -30.93 -5.54
C PRO A 287 3.30 -29.45 -5.46
N GLY A 288 4.25 -28.57 -5.14
CA GLY A 288 3.99 -27.15 -4.90
C GLY A 288 3.61 -26.79 -3.46
N THR A 289 3.36 -27.78 -2.58
CA THR A 289 2.96 -27.52 -1.19
C THR A 289 4.06 -26.87 -0.37
N ILE A 290 5.30 -27.39 -0.44
CA ILE A 290 6.40 -26.88 0.38
C ILE A 290 6.74 -25.45 -0.03
N GLU A 291 6.72 -25.13 -1.33
CA GLU A 291 6.95 -23.79 -1.84
C GLU A 291 5.93 -22.78 -1.32
N LEU A 292 4.63 -23.13 -1.35
CA LEU A 292 3.56 -22.28 -0.81
C LEU A 292 3.66 -22.15 0.72
N LEU A 293 4.02 -23.23 1.41
CA LEU A 293 4.19 -23.24 2.86
C LEU A 293 5.42 -22.42 3.31
N SER A 294 6.48 -22.37 2.50
CA SER A 294 7.63 -21.49 2.73
C SER A 294 7.26 -20.01 2.61
N VAL A 295 6.41 -19.63 1.65
CA VAL A 295 5.85 -18.26 1.62
C VAL A 295 5.01 -17.98 2.87
N PHE A 296 4.18 -18.93 3.29
CA PHE A 296 3.41 -18.77 4.52
C PHE A 296 4.32 -18.68 5.76
N ALA A 297 5.42 -19.43 5.83
CA ALA A 297 6.38 -19.34 6.92
C ALA A 297 6.97 -17.93 7.04
N PHE A 298 7.31 -17.29 5.91
CA PHE A 298 7.70 -15.88 5.87
C PHE A 298 6.61 -14.96 6.44
N ILE A 299 5.35 -15.14 6.01
CA ILE A 299 4.20 -14.34 6.48
C ILE A 299 4.00 -14.52 7.99
N PHE A 300 4.05 -15.76 8.48
CA PHE A 300 3.87 -16.10 9.89
C PHE A 300 4.97 -15.48 10.76
N ILE A 301 6.24 -15.61 10.35
CA ILE A 301 7.37 -15.04 11.11
C ILE A 301 7.31 -13.50 11.10
N SER A 302 6.98 -12.89 9.95
CA SER A 302 6.77 -11.44 9.86
C SER A 302 5.66 -10.97 10.81
N SER A 303 4.55 -11.69 10.80
CA SER A 303 3.41 -11.43 11.67
C SER A 303 3.78 -11.58 13.15
N LEU A 304 4.59 -12.58 13.50
CA LEU A 304 5.05 -12.83 14.86
C LEU A 304 5.92 -11.68 15.35
N ILE A 305 6.91 -11.26 14.57
CA ILE A 305 7.80 -10.15 14.92
C ILE A 305 7.01 -8.84 15.10
N ILE A 306 6.07 -8.55 14.20
CA ILE A 306 5.21 -7.37 14.30
C ILE A 306 4.31 -7.46 15.53
N ALA A 307 3.73 -8.63 15.82
CA ALA A 307 2.91 -8.83 17.01
C ALA A 307 3.72 -8.65 18.31
N VAL A 308 4.98 -9.09 18.36
CA VAL A 308 5.85 -8.90 19.53
C VAL A 308 6.25 -7.44 19.71
N PHE A 309 6.68 -6.76 18.65
CA PHE A 309 7.40 -5.49 18.77
C PHE A 309 6.58 -4.24 18.43
N ARG A 310 5.39 -4.39 17.81
CA ARG A 310 4.55 -3.26 17.36
C ARG A 310 3.11 -3.28 17.86
N SER A 311 2.61 -4.38 18.40
CA SER A 311 1.22 -4.46 18.87
C SER A 311 0.92 -3.52 20.04
N TRP A 312 1.92 -3.03 20.75
CA TRP A 312 1.77 -2.05 21.83
C TRP A 312 1.09 -0.74 21.40
N ALA A 313 1.20 -0.38 20.12
CA ALA A 313 0.62 0.82 19.52
C ALA A 313 -0.82 0.61 19.02
N GLY A 314 -1.37 -0.61 19.15
CA GLY A 314 -2.70 -0.98 18.65
C GLY A 314 -2.65 -2.20 17.74
N THR A 315 -3.78 -2.54 17.13
CA THR A 315 -3.86 -3.67 16.21
C THR A 315 -3.11 -3.37 14.91
N THR A 316 -2.49 -4.40 14.34
CA THR A 316 -1.57 -4.30 13.19
C THR A 316 -2.29 -4.42 11.84
N VAL A 317 -3.61 -4.20 11.82
CA VAL A 317 -4.47 -4.23 10.63
C VAL A 317 -4.27 -2.92 9.86
N ALA A 318 -3.21 -2.86 9.06
CA ALA A 318 -2.87 -1.70 8.23
C ALA A 318 -2.74 -2.12 6.75
N SER A 319 -3.11 -1.23 5.84
CA SER A 319 -3.15 -1.53 4.39
C SER A 319 -1.78 -1.94 3.83
N ARG A 320 -0.69 -1.33 4.32
CA ARG A 320 0.70 -1.71 4.00
C ARG A 320 1.04 -3.19 4.26
N PHE A 321 0.32 -3.87 5.14
CA PHE A 321 0.54 -5.28 5.47
C PHE A 321 -0.48 -6.25 4.84
N GLN A 322 -1.57 -5.72 4.28
CA GLN A 322 -2.68 -6.53 3.76
C GLN A 322 -2.32 -7.33 2.50
N LEU A 323 -1.22 -7.02 1.82
CA LEU A 323 -0.66 -7.88 0.76
C LEU A 323 -0.39 -9.31 1.28
N TYR A 324 0.15 -9.42 2.50
CA TYR A 324 0.47 -10.72 3.10
C TYR A 324 -0.78 -11.50 3.49
N ALA A 325 -1.86 -10.80 3.86
CA ALA A 325 -3.14 -11.44 4.14
C ALA A 325 -3.85 -11.95 2.88
N ALA A 326 -3.76 -11.21 1.78
CA ALA A 326 -4.23 -11.65 0.47
C ALA A 326 -3.48 -12.91 0.02
N LEU A 327 -2.14 -12.94 0.17
CA LEU A 327 -1.32 -14.12 -0.08
C LEU A 327 -1.70 -15.30 0.82
N ALA A 328 -1.84 -15.06 2.12
CA ALA A 328 -2.20 -16.11 3.08
C ALA A 328 -3.58 -16.72 2.76
N THR A 329 -4.56 -15.89 2.41
CA THR A 329 -5.91 -16.31 2.02
C THR A 329 -5.90 -17.09 0.70
N ALA A 330 -5.13 -16.64 -0.29
CA ALA A 330 -4.95 -17.36 -1.55
C ALA A 330 -4.30 -18.74 -1.34
N ILE A 331 -3.22 -18.81 -0.55
CA ILE A 331 -2.55 -20.08 -0.21
C ILE A 331 -3.50 -21.00 0.56
N PHE A 332 -4.26 -20.46 1.51
CA PHE A 332 -5.27 -21.21 2.27
C PHE A 332 -6.30 -21.85 1.35
N TYR A 333 -6.88 -21.07 0.42
CA TYR A 333 -7.81 -21.61 -0.57
C TYR A 333 -7.18 -22.72 -1.43
N ILE A 334 -5.95 -22.53 -1.92
CA ILE A 334 -5.22 -23.54 -2.71
C ILE A 334 -5.06 -24.83 -1.90
N PHE A 335 -4.70 -24.75 -0.62
CA PHE A 335 -4.56 -25.92 0.25
C PHE A 335 -5.89 -26.62 0.54
N LEU A 336 -6.98 -25.87 0.69
CA LEU A 336 -8.32 -26.46 0.79
C LEU A 336 -8.63 -27.32 -0.44
N VAL A 337 -8.37 -26.79 -1.64
CA VAL A 337 -8.57 -27.52 -2.90
C VAL A 337 -7.62 -28.72 -3.04
N PHE A 338 -6.36 -28.62 -2.59
CA PHE A 338 -5.38 -29.70 -2.68
C PHE A 338 -5.76 -30.90 -1.81
N TYR A 339 -6.11 -30.64 -0.54
CA TYR A 339 -6.17 -31.67 0.49
C TYR A 339 -7.58 -32.08 0.90
N PHE A 340 -8.61 -31.31 0.53
CA PHE A 340 -9.98 -31.59 0.93
C PHE A 340 -10.86 -31.77 -0.30
N GLU A 341 -11.23 -33.02 -0.58
CA GLU A 341 -12.11 -33.40 -1.70
C GLU A 341 -13.45 -32.66 -1.70
N TYR A 342 -13.93 -32.30 -0.51
CA TYR A 342 -15.13 -31.51 -0.35
C TYR A 342 -15.10 -30.19 -1.14
N PHE A 343 -13.96 -29.49 -1.17
CA PHE A 343 -13.79 -28.24 -1.92
C PHE A 343 -13.70 -28.43 -3.44
N ARG A 344 -13.60 -29.69 -3.89
CA ARG A 344 -13.67 -30.07 -5.31
C ARG A 344 -15.09 -30.45 -5.75
N LYS A 345 -16.07 -30.51 -4.83
CA LYS A 345 -17.47 -30.69 -5.22
C LYS A 345 -17.96 -29.45 -5.97
N ARG A 346 -18.68 -29.67 -7.07
CA ARG A 346 -19.14 -28.60 -7.97
C ARG A 346 -19.81 -27.45 -7.23
N TRP A 347 -20.75 -27.75 -6.34
CA TRP A 347 -21.48 -26.72 -5.58
C TRP A 347 -20.58 -25.93 -4.62
N VAL A 348 -19.63 -26.59 -3.93
CA VAL A 348 -18.68 -25.92 -3.02
C VAL A 348 -17.76 -24.99 -3.79
N TYR A 349 -17.23 -25.47 -4.92
CA TYR A 349 -16.43 -24.65 -5.82
C TYR A 349 -17.21 -23.45 -6.36
N THR A 350 -18.46 -23.66 -6.83
CA THR A 350 -19.30 -22.58 -7.34
C THR A 350 -19.61 -21.54 -6.26
N THR A 351 -19.89 -21.98 -5.02
CA THR A 351 -20.07 -21.07 -3.88
C THR A 351 -18.80 -20.30 -3.56
N ALA A 352 -17.64 -20.97 -3.50
CA ALA A 352 -16.36 -20.32 -3.26
C ALA A 352 -16.05 -19.27 -4.34
N LEU A 353 -16.27 -19.60 -5.62
CA LEU A 353 -16.10 -18.67 -6.74
C LEU A 353 -17.04 -17.46 -6.61
N ALA A 354 -18.32 -17.69 -6.33
CA ALA A 354 -19.30 -16.61 -6.16
C ALA A 354 -18.91 -15.67 -5.00
N LEU A 355 -18.47 -16.25 -3.87
CA LEU A 355 -18.00 -15.47 -2.72
C LEU A 355 -16.72 -14.69 -3.03
N SER A 356 -15.77 -15.27 -3.78
CA SER A 356 -14.56 -14.56 -4.20
C SER A 356 -14.88 -13.39 -5.15
N ILE A 357 -15.77 -13.58 -6.13
CA ILE A 357 -16.22 -12.50 -7.02
C ILE A 357 -16.95 -11.41 -6.23
N PHE A 358 -17.83 -11.80 -5.32
CA PHE A 358 -18.55 -10.85 -4.45
C PHE A 358 -17.58 -10.05 -3.58
N TYR A 359 -16.63 -10.73 -2.94
CA TYR A 359 -15.58 -10.10 -2.13
C TYR A 359 -14.77 -9.10 -2.96
N TRP A 360 -14.34 -9.51 -4.15
CA TRP A 360 -13.61 -8.66 -5.08
C TRP A 360 -14.41 -7.40 -5.46
N ALA A 361 -15.68 -7.55 -5.85
CA ALA A 361 -16.54 -6.42 -6.19
C ALA A 361 -16.79 -5.50 -4.97
N TYR A 362 -17.04 -6.09 -3.80
CA TYR A 362 -17.28 -5.35 -2.57
C TYR A 362 -16.04 -4.59 -2.08
N SER A 363 -14.85 -5.15 -2.27
CA SER A 363 -13.59 -4.46 -1.95
C SER A 363 -13.38 -3.21 -2.81
N HIS A 364 -13.69 -3.28 -4.11
CA HIS A 364 -13.68 -2.10 -4.99
C HIS A 364 -14.71 -1.07 -4.53
N TYR A 365 -15.94 -1.52 -4.23
CA TYR A 365 -16.96 -0.65 -3.66
C TYR A 365 -16.51 0.08 -2.38
N ARG A 366 -15.75 -0.58 -1.49
CA ARG A 366 -15.30 0.04 -0.22
C ARG A 366 -14.09 0.96 -0.38
N TYR A 367 -13.12 0.57 -1.20
CA TYR A 367 -11.81 1.25 -1.23
C TYR A 367 -11.63 2.21 -2.40
N THR A 368 -12.47 2.17 -3.44
CA THR A 368 -12.30 3.10 -4.57
C THR A 368 -12.44 4.57 -4.15
N ALA A 369 -13.30 4.90 -3.19
CA ALA A 369 -13.37 6.27 -2.67
C ALA A 369 -12.05 6.72 -2.00
N ILE A 370 -11.39 5.80 -1.28
CA ILE A 370 -10.12 6.08 -0.59
C ILE A 370 -9.00 6.30 -1.62
N VAL A 371 -8.90 5.41 -2.60
CA VAL A 371 -7.90 5.48 -3.67
C VAL A 371 -8.11 6.72 -4.55
N ALA A 372 -9.36 7.04 -4.89
CA ALA A 372 -9.71 8.25 -5.64
C ALA A 372 -9.37 9.52 -4.85
N ALA A 373 -9.72 9.58 -3.56
CA ALA A 373 -9.38 10.72 -2.72
C ALA A 373 -7.85 10.94 -2.66
N LYS A 374 -7.08 9.85 -2.54
CA LYS A 374 -5.61 9.90 -2.55
C LYS A 374 -5.05 10.46 -3.87
N LYS A 375 -5.57 9.99 -5.02
CA LYS A 375 -5.24 10.55 -6.35
C LYS A 375 -5.52 12.05 -6.40
N THR A 376 -6.71 12.48 -6.02
CA THR A 376 -7.11 13.89 -6.06
C THR A 376 -6.27 14.75 -5.10
N THR A 377 -5.89 14.24 -3.92
CA THR A 377 -4.97 14.95 -3.02
C THR A 377 -3.61 15.18 -3.67
N TYR A 378 -3.06 14.20 -4.39
CA TYR A 378 -1.80 14.38 -5.12
C TYR A 378 -1.90 15.37 -6.27
N LEU A 379 -3.03 15.36 -7.01
CA LEU A 379 -3.31 16.37 -8.04
C LEU A 379 -3.41 17.79 -7.46
N ALA A 380 -4.01 17.91 -6.27
CA ALA A 380 -4.06 19.18 -5.54
C ALA A 380 -2.65 19.65 -5.13
N ASP A 381 -1.82 18.74 -4.64
CA ASP A 381 -0.47 19.05 -4.19
C ASP A 381 0.50 19.38 -5.32
N ILE A 382 0.26 18.90 -6.54
CA ILE A 382 0.99 19.37 -7.72
C ILE A 382 0.80 20.89 -7.88
N TYR A 383 -0.44 21.37 -7.80
CA TYR A 383 -0.74 22.79 -7.83
C TYR A 383 -0.12 23.53 -6.64
N ASN A 384 -0.30 23.02 -5.41
CA ASN A 384 0.20 23.66 -4.19
C ASN A 384 1.73 23.74 -4.16
N TRP A 385 2.42 22.71 -4.65
CA TRP A 385 3.87 22.72 -4.70
C TRP A 385 4.36 23.73 -5.72
N ARG A 386 3.78 23.75 -6.93
CA ARG A 386 4.15 24.68 -8.00
C ARG A 386 4.00 26.14 -7.59
N ASN A 387 2.90 26.48 -6.92
CA ASN A 387 2.56 27.87 -6.58
C ASN A 387 3.06 28.32 -5.20
N ASN A 388 3.05 27.42 -4.22
CA ASN A 388 3.20 27.77 -2.81
C ASN A 388 4.30 26.98 -2.09
N ARG A 389 4.98 26.03 -2.78
CA ARG A 389 5.96 25.08 -2.19
C ARG A 389 5.42 24.37 -0.94
N SER A 390 4.13 24.05 -0.96
CA SER A 390 3.42 23.35 0.12
C SER A 390 2.70 22.12 -0.43
N MET A 391 2.30 21.22 0.47
CA MET A 391 1.49 20.05 0.17
C MET A 391 0.67 19.66 1.40
N PHE A 392 -0.53 19.13 1.18
CA PHE A 392 -1.47 18.70 2.23
C PHE A 392 -1.51 17.18 2.41
N SER A 393 -1.06 16.41 1.42
CA SER A 393 -0.91 14.95 1.56
C SER A 393 -0.02 14.56 2.73
N VAL A 394 1.00 15.35 3.02
CA VAL A 394 1.96 15.13 4.11
C VAL A 394 1.78 16.21 5.20
N GLU A 395 2.08 15.89 6.45
CA GLU A 395 2.06 16.88 7.55
C GLU A 395 3.07 18.01 7.28
N ARG A 396 2.65 19.26 7.52
CA ARG A 396 3.47 20.47 7.23
C ARG A 396 4.86 20.43 7.87
N SER A 397 4.98 19.82 9.06
CA SER A 397 6.26 19.63 9.76
C SER A 397 7.23 18.76 8.96
N ILE A 398 6.77 17.63 8.42
CA ILE A 398 7.59 16.71 7.62
C ILE A 398 8.04 17.39 6.33
N VAL A 399 7.16 18.14 5.67
CA VAL A 399 7.51 18.93 4.47
C VAL A 399 8.57 19.97 4.79
N LYS A 400 8.42 20.68 5.91
CA LYS A 400 9.40 21.66 6.39
C LYS A 400 10.75 21.01 6.71
N TYR A 401 10.77 19.86 7.37
CA TYR A 401 12.02 19.14 7.64
C TYR A 401 12.66 18.59 6.36
N GLY A 402 11.88 18.28 5.34
CA GLY A 402 12.39 17.82 4.05
C GLY A 402 12.81 18.92 3.07
N SER A 403 12.53 20.19 3.37
CA SER A 403 12.69 21.28 2.39
C SER A 403 14.12 21.43 1.87
N PHE A 404 15.13 21.08 2.68
CA PHE A 404 16.54 21.17 2.33
C PHE A 404 16.99 20.23 1.21
N TYR A 405 16.18 19.21 0.86
CA TYR A 405 16.40 18.39 -0.35
C TYR A 405 15.24 18.47 -1.34
N LEU A 406 14.01 18.74 -0.89
CA LEU A 406 12.85 18.86 -1.78
C LEU A 406 12.94 20.10 -2.68
N VAL A 407 13.34 21.26 -2.13
CA VAL A 407 13.44 22.50 -2.91
C VAL A 407 14.60 22.42 -3.91
N PRO A 408 15.84 22.06 -3.50
CA PRO A 408 16.94 21.89 -4.45
C PRO A 408 16.65 20.83 -5.50
N GLY A 409 16.02 19.71 -5.13
CA GLY A 409 15.68 18.68 -6.09
C GLY A 409 14.68 19.12 -7.14
N TYR A 410 13.73 19.99 -6.76
CA TYR A 410 12.78 20.58 -7.68
C TYR A 410 13.45 21.62 -8.60
N GLU A 411 14.30 22.48 -8.04
CA GLU A 411 15.03 23.51 -8.79
C GLU A 411 16.05 22.92 -9.78
N LYS A 412 16.74 21.84 -9.40
CA LYS A 412 17.64 21.05 -10.27
C LYS A 412 16.89 20.18 -11.28
N GLY A 413 15.58 20.02 -11.12
CA GLY A 413 14.70 19.36 -12.10
C GLY A 413 14.60 17.85 -12.00
N PHE A 414 15.34 17.17 -11.11
CA PHE A 414 15.23 15.71 -10.96
C PHE A 414 14.01 15.30 -10.13
N PHE A 415 13.56 16.15 -9.20
CA PHE A 415 12.20 16.08 -8.65
C PHE A 415 11.28 16.94 -9.50
N TRP A 416 10.60 16.31 -10.46
CA TRP A 416 9.69 17.00 -11.35
C TRP A 416 8.24 16.60 -11.09
N LEU A 417 7.33 17.51 -11.43
CA LEU A 417 5.89 17.31 -11.30
C LEU A 417 5.22 17.47 -12.66
N PRO A 418 4.12 16.74 -12.94
CA PRO A 418 3.32 16.99 -14.13
C PRO A 418 2.62 18.35 -14.04
N GLU A 419 2.02 18.79 -15.14
CA GLU A 419 1.20 20.01 -15.14
C GLU A 419 0.02 19.89 -14.16
N PRO A 420 -0.30 20.97 -13.41
CA PRO A 420 -1.43 20.98 -12.50
C PRO A 420 -2.74 20.90 -13.29
N VAL A 421 -3.79 20.40 -12.63
CA VAL A 421 -5.12 20.25 -13.23
C VAL A 421 -5.79 21.60 -13.56
N VAL A 422 -5.29 22.70 -12.99
CA VAL A 422 -5.80 24.06 -13.15
C VAL A 422 -4.67 25.05 -12.86
N GLU A 423 -4.65 26.19 -13.56
CA GLU A 423 -3.68 27.26 -13.31
C GLU A 423 -4.22 28.32 -12.32
N LYS A 424 -3.31 29.08 -11.70
CA LYS A 424 -3.66 30.10 -10.69
C LYS A 424 -4.54 31.20 -11.27
N GLU A 425 -4.25 31.61 -12.51
CA GLU A 425 -4.99 32.63 -13.25
C GLU A 425 -6.43 32.20 -13.52
N GLU A 426 -6.63 30.92 -13.87
CA GLU A 426 -7.97 30.34 -14.07
C GLU A 426 -8.79 30.41 -12.77
N LEU A 427 -8.20 30.03 -11.63
CA LEU A 427 -8.87 30.09 -10.34
C LEU A 427 -9.20 31.52 -9.93
N ASN A 428 -8.29 32.47 -10.14
CA ASN A 428 -8.54 33.88 -9.89
C ASN A 428 -9.72 34.40 -10.74
N ALA A 429 -9.78 34.03 -12.03
CA ALA A 429 -10.90 34.36 -12.89
C ALA A 429 -12.22 33.74 -12.40
N MET A 430 -12.19 32.49 -11.94
CA MET A 430 -13.35 31.79 -11.37
C MET A 430 -13.88 32.47 -10.11
N PHE A 431 -13.01 32.92 -9.20
CA PHE A 431 -13.42 33.70 -8.01
C PHE A 431 -13.92 35.12 -8.35
N ALA A 432 -13.43 35.72 -9.44
CA ALA A 432 -13.88 37.03 -9.89
C ALA A 432 -15.27 37.01 -10.53
N GLN A 433 -15.70 35.87 -11.09
CA GLN A 433 -17.04 35.73 -11.67
C GLN A 433 -18.12 35.86 -10.57
N LYS A 434 -19.08 36.75 -10.81
CA LYS A 434 -20.27 36.90 -9.95
C LYS A 434 -21.25 35.77 -10.25
N GLY A 435 -21.32 34.78 -9.36
CA GLY A 435 -22.33 33.72 -9.38
C GLY A 435 -23.38 33.92 -8.28
N SER A 436 -24.57 33.35 -8.45
CA SER A 436 -25.55 33.27 -7.36
C SER A 436 -25.01 32.36 -6.26
N VAL A 437 -24.68 32.94 -5.11
CA VAL A 437 -24.30 32.19 -3.92
C VAL A 437 -25.59 31.63 -3.30
N ARG A 438 -25.74 30.30 -3.29
CA ARG A 438 -26.84 29.60 -2.62
C ARG A 438 -26.34 29.10 -1.26
N ASP A 439 -27.24 28.98 -0.27
CA ASP A 439 -26.92 28.31 0.98
C ASP A 439 -26.44 26.89 0.69
N ASN A 440 -25.17 26.62 0.97
CA ASN A 440 -24.57 25.32 0.69
C ASN A 440 -24.67 24.39 1.89
N GLY A 441 -25.31 24.80 3.00
CA GLY A 441 -25.44 24.00 4.22
C GLY A 441 -24.09 23.57 4.77
N MET A 442 -23.10 24.47 4.72
CA MET A 442 -21.74 24.16 5.18
C MET A 442 -21.64 24.14 6.69
N TYR A 443 -20.84 23.21 7.20
CA TYR A 443 -20.55 23.06 8.63
C TYR A 443 -19.11 22.55 8.84
N ILE A 444 -18.58 22.75 10.05
CA ILE A 444 -17.30 22.18 10.49
C ILE A 444 -17.57 21.18 11.60
N GLU A 445 -17.01 19.98 11.46
CA GLU A 445 -16.90 19.02 12.56
C GLU A 445 -15.46 19.01 13.09
N THR A 446 -15.31 18.94 14.42
CA THR A 446 -14.01 18.86 15.08
C THR A 446 -13.84 17.49 15.71
N TRP A 447 -12.78 16.79 15.33
CA TRP A 447 -12.45 15.45 15.80
C TRP A 447 -11.13 15.51 16.58
N ASN A 448 -11.17 15.10 17.85
CA ASN A 448 -9.98 14.97 18.67
C ASN A 448 -9.49 13.53 18.60
N ILE A 449 -8.26 13.34 18.14
CA ILE A 449 -7.63 12.03 17.98
C ILE A 449 -6.43 11.95 18.90
N HIS A 450 -6.31 10.83 19.60
CA HIS A 450 -5.15 10.53 20.43
C HIS A 450 -4.20 9.62 19.64
N ARG A 451 -3.02 10.14 19.30
CA ARG A 451 -1.94 9.39 18.67
C ARG A 451 -0.95 8.96 19.74
N VAL A 452 -0.73 7.66 19.88
CA VAL A 452 0.29 7.15 20.79
C VAL A 452 1.67 7.44 20.16
N VAL A 453 2.52 8.15 20.89
CA VAL A 453 3.89 8.52 20.49
C VAL A 453 4.89 8.01 21.53
N ARG A 454 6.19 8.09 21.23
CA ARG A 454 7.26 7.51 22.06
C ARG A 454 7.21 7.96 23.53
N GLU A 455 6.90 9.23 23.78
CA GLU A 455 6.91 9.84 25.13
C GLU A 455 5.50 10.06 25.70
N GLY A 456 4.46 9.43 25.14
CA GLY A 456 3.11 9.54 25.67
C GLY A 456 2.03 9.51 24.59
N THR A 457 1.07 10.41 24.71
CA THR A 457 -0.03 10.54 23.76
C THR A 457 -0.08 11.96 23.25
N GLU A 458 0.09 12.13 21.96
CA GLU A 458 -0.13 13.39 21.27
C GLU A 458 -1.62 13.53 20.98
N ARG A 459 -2.19 14.69 21.32
CA ARG A 459 -3.57 15.03 20.97
C ARG A 459 -3.56 15.81 19.67
N LEU A 460 -4.24 15.29 18.66
CA LEU A 460 -4.39 15.90 17.35
C LEU A 460 -5.82 16.36 17.17
N THR A 461 -5.99 17.57 16.65
CA THR A 461 -7.30 18.12 16.32
C THR A 461 -7.46 18.17 14.80
N TYR A 462 -8.45 17.43 14.30
CA TYR A 462 -8.81 17.41 12.89
C TYR A 462 -10.13 18.15 12.68
N TYR A 463 -10.18 18.93 11.61
CA TYR A 463 -11.34 19.74 11.23
C TYR A 463 -11.88 19.25 9.90
N PHE A 464 -13.17 18.99 9.83
CA PHE A 464 -13.84 18.52 8.61
C PHE A 464 -14.79 19.59 8.08
N ILE A 465 -14.36 20.33 7.06
CA ILE A 465 -15.23 21.25 6.33
C ILE A 465 -16.14 20.41 5.44
N SER A 466 -17.44 20.52 5.62
CA SER A 466 -18.39 19.57 5.06
C SER A 466 -19.66 20.26 4.55
N SER A 467 -20.27 19.65 3.54
CA SER A 467 -21.64 19.93 3.11
C SER A 467 -22.35 18.64 2.72
N ASN A 468 -23.65 18.55 3.03
CA ASN A 468 -24.52 17.45 2.56
C ASN A 468 -25.37 17.83 1.34
N VAL A 469 -25.35 19.10 0.92
CA VAL A 469 -26.29 19.66 -0.07
C VAL A 469 -25.59 20.01 -1.38
N SER A 470 -24.42 20.64 -1.30
CA SER A 470 -23.69 21.21 -2.43
C SER A 470 -22.20 20.81 -2.38
N PRO A 471 -21.53 20.55 -3.52
CA PRO A 471 -22.06 20.62 -4.88
C PRO A 471 -22.95 19.43 -5.20
N VAL A 472 -23.63 19.53 -6.34
CA VAL A 472 -24.31 18.39 -6.97
C VAL A 472 -23.35 17.21 -7.12
N ARG A 473 -23.91 16.00 -7.18
CA ARG A 473 -23.16 14.78 -7.46
C ARG A 473 -22.26 14.95 -8.70
N LYS A 474 -20.99 14.58 -8.56
CA LYS A 474 -20.03 14.46 -9.67
C LYS A 474 -20.10 13.08 -10.32
N ASP A 475 -19.52 12.94 -11.51
CA ASP A 475 -19.37 11.63 -12.14
C ASP A 475 -18.30 10.78 -11.44
N PHE A 476 -18.30 9.48 -11.73
CA PHE A 476 -17.44 8.51 -11.05
C PHE A 476 -15.94 8.83 -11.21
N TRP A 477 -15.52 9.21 -12.41
CA TRP A 477 -14.12 9.45 -12.76
C TRP A 477 -13.63 10.88 -12.53
N ASP A 478 -14.52 11.81 -12.19
CA ASP A 478 -14.16 13.21 -11.99
C ASP A 478 -13.33 13.40 -10.71
N ASP A 479 -12.48 14.41 -10.70
CA ASP A 479 -11.74 14.84 -9.53
C ASP A 479 -12.44 16.06 -8.89
N ARG A 480 -12.48 16.13 -7.55
CA ARG A 480 -13.15 17.20 -6.80
C ARG A 480 -12.23 17.83 -5.76
N PHE A 481 -12.08 19.15 -5.86
CA PHE A 481 -11.17 19.94 -5.04
C PHE A 481 -11.93 21.00 -4.25
N LEU A 482 -11.57 21.19 -2.98
CA LEU A 482 -11.85 22.42 -2.26
C LEU A 482 -10.74 23.41 -2.60
N VAL A 483 -11.14 24.57 -3.10
CA VAL A 483 -10.26 25.69 -3.42
C VAL A 483 -10.42 26.73 -2.32
N MET A 484 -9.30 27.14 -1.72
CA MET A 484 -9.25 28.08 -0.60
C MET A 484 -8.37 29.26 -1.00
N LYS A 485 -8.96 30.44 -1.17
CA LYS A 485 -8.26 31.66 -1.57
C LYS A 485 -8.13 32.60 -0.37
N ASN A 486 -6.90 32.83 0.08
CA ASN A 486 -6.62 33.77 1.16
C ASN A 486 -6.94 35.21 0.72
N THR A 487 -7.78 35.90 1.47
CA THR A 487 -8.27 37.25 1.12
C THR A 487 -7.23 38.34 1.34
N ALA A 488 -6.17 38.08 2.11
CA ALA A 488 -5.16 39.08 2.46
C ALA A 488 -3.98 39.12 1.45
N ASN A 489 -3.63 37.99 0.85
CA ASN A 489 -2.42 37.88 0.02
C ASN A 489 -2.65 37.15 -1.33
N ASP A 490 -3.90 36.86 -1.69
CA ASP A 490 -4.28 36.15 -2.94
C ASP A 490 -3.61 34.76 -3.12
N THR A 491 -3.09 34.15 -2.05
CA THR A 491 -2.60 32.77 -2.10
C THR A 491 -3.78 31.83 -2.21
N ILE A 492 -3.71 30.89 -3.16
CA ILE A 492 -4.76 29.90 -3.38
C ILE A 492 -4.20 28.52 -3.06
N TYR A 493 -4.96 27.73 -2.31
CA TYR A 493 -4.66 26.34 -2.01
C TYR A 493 -5.75 25.43 -2.57
N LEU A 494 -5.33 24.25 -3.03
CA LEU A 494 -6.21 23.16 -3.42
C LEU A 494 -6.09 22.03 -2.41
N ILE A 495 -7.20 21.40 -2.06
CA ILE A 495 -7.20 20.17 -1.26
C ILE A 495 -8.32 19.26 -1.75
N ASN A 496 -8.22 17.95 -1.51
CA ASN A 496 -9.30 17.04 -1.86
C ASN A 496 -10.60 17.41 -1.13
N ALA A 497 -11.68 17.57 -1.88
CA ALA A 497 -13.04 17.59 -1.35
C ALA A 497 -13.64 16.20 -1.54
N THR A 498 -13.45 15.35 -0.52
CA THR A 498 -13.85 13.93 -0.56
C THR A 498 -15.35 13.84 -0.80
N PRO A 499 -15.80 13.32 -1.96
CA PRO A 499 -17.22 13.20 -2.25
C PRO A 499 -17.87 12.18 -1.32
N LYS A 500 -19.14 12.39 -0.97
CA LYS A 500 -19.87 11.45 -0.12
C LYS A 500 -20.30 10.23 -0.94
N ILE A 501 -20.13 9.04 -0.36
CA ILE A 501 -20.59 7.79 -0.99
C ILE A 501 -22.10 7.67 -0.81
N GLU A 502 -22.76 7.19 -1.86
CA GLU A 502 -24.20 6.96 -1.88
C GLU A 502 -24.58 5.68 -1.10
N ALA A 503 -25.84 5.60 -0.65
CA ALA A 503 -26.36 4.41 0.01
C ALA A 503 -26.31 3.20 -0.92
N ARG A 504 -25.93 2.02 -0.41
CA ARG A 504 -25.78 0.78 -1.20
C ARG A 504 -26.97 0.47 -2.10
N LYS A 505 -28.20 0.70 -1.61
CA LYS A 505 -29.43 0.52 -2.38
C LYS A 505 -29.44 1.39 -3.64
N ASN A 506 -29.08 2.66 -3.52
CA ASN A 506 -29.08 3.64 -4.61
C ASN A 506 -27.95 3.36 -5.62
N ILE A 507 -26.80 2.85 -5.16
CA ILE A 507 -25.73 2.40 -6.06
C ILE A 507 -26.21 1.25 -6.93
N LEU A 508 -26.87 0.25 -6.33
CA LEU A 508 -27.35 -0.92 -7.06
C LEU A 508 -28.54 -0.63 -7.99
N THR A 509 -29.41 0.31 -7.61
CA THR A 509 -30.65 0.61 -8.36
C THR A 509 -30.50 1.73 -9.37
N ALA A 510 -29.64 2.72 -9.11
CA ALA A 510 -29.48 3.90 -9.95
C ALA A 510 -28.05 4.07 -10.51
N ALA A 511 -27.15 3.11 -10.26
CA ALA A 511 -25.75 3.11 -10.72
C ALA A 511 -24.93 4.35 -10.32
N ASN A 512 -25.38 5.10 -9.30
CA ASN A 512 -24.72 6.31 -8.82
C ASN A 512 -23.87 5.99 -7.59
N TYR A 513 -22.55 6.04 -7.70
CA TYR A 513 -21.63 5.73 -6.60
C TYR A 513 -21.50 6.88 -5.58
N TYR A 514 -21.45 8.12 -6.06
CA TYR A 514 -21.37 9.33 -5.23
C TYR A 514 -22.74 9.97 -5.06
N LYS A 515 -22.89 10.77 -4.00
CA LYS A 515 -24.04 11.66 -3.76
C LYS A 515 -23.60 13.12 -3.66
N ASN A 516 -24.56 14.02 -3.48
CA ASN A 516 -24.27 15.45 -3.30
C ASN A 516 -23.42 15.70 -2.04
N GLY A 517 -22.69 16.81 -2.07
CA GLY A 517 -21.85 17.24 -0.96
C GLY A 517 -20.42 16.70 -0.99
N PHE A 518 -19.67 17.04 0.05
CA PHE A 518 -18.27 16.68 0.25
C PHE A 518 -17.89 16.77 1.73
N ASN A 519 -16.74 16.19 2.06
CA ASN A 519 -16.01 16.40 3.31
C ASN A 519 -14.55 16.69 2.97
N THR A 520 -13.93 17.66 3.63
CA THR A 520 -12.51 17.98 3.49
C THR A 520 -11.87 17.98 4.86
N LEU A 521 -10.83 17.18 5.03
CA LEU A 521 -10.00 17.15 6.25
C LEU A 521 -8.96 18.26 6.21
N LEU A 522 -8.86 19.03 7.29
CA LEU A 522 -7.77 19.94 7.61
C LEU A 522 -7.17 19.62 8.97
N ARG A 523 -5.85 19.67 9.06
CA ARG A 523 -5.10 19.63 10.32
C ARG A 523 -4.97 21.05 10.88
N GLU A 524 -4.74 21.16 12.18
CA GLU A 524 -4.68 22.43 12.90
C GLU A 524 -3.75 23.48 12.27
N ASN A 525 -2.62 23.05 11.69
CA ASN A 525 -1.56 23.91 11.16
C ASN A 525 -1.40 23.85 9.62
N ASP A 526 -2.36 23.27 8.91
CA ASP A 526 -2.31 23.12 7.45
C ASP A 526 -2.38 24.48 6.72
N LEU A 527 -3.03 25.49 7.30
CA LEU A 527 -3.15 26.85 6.74
C LEU A 527 -2.57 27.91 7.66
N ASP A 528 -2.08 29.00 7.06
CA ASP A 528 -1.69 30.18 7.82
C ASP A 528 -2.93 30.93 8.34
N ALA A 529 -2.77 31.68 9.43
CA ALA A 529 -3.85 32.48 9.99
C ALA A 529 -4.38 33.49 8.95
N GLY A 530 -5.69 33.59 8.81
CA GLY A 530 -6.31 34.41 7.78
C GLY A 530 -7.76 34.04 7.49
N THR A 531 -8.37 34.79 6.57
CA THR A 531 -9.70 34.50 6.04
C THR A 531 -9.57 33.97 4.62
N TYR A 532 -10.30 32.92 4.29
CA TYR A 532 -10.24 32.23 3.02
C TYR A 532 -11.61 32.17 2.38
N ASP A 533 -11.70 32.70 1.16
CA ASP A 533 -12.83 32.47 0.26
C ASP A 533 -12.80 31.03 -0.23
N LEU A 534 -13.96 30.37 -0.22
CA LEU A 534 -14.09 28.96 -0.54
C LEU A 534 -14.79 28.73 -1.89
N GLY A 535 -14.33 27.71 -2.61
CA GLY A 535 -14.98 27.21 -3.83
C GLY A 535 -14.77 25.71 -3.98
N ILE A 536 -15.64 25.05 -4.71
CA ILE A 536 -15.43 23.66 -5.16
C ILE A 536 -15.13 23.68 -6.64
N LEU A 537 -14.07 22.97 -7.03
CA LEU A 537 -13.70 22.73 -8.42
C LEU A 537 -13.91 21.25 -8.71
N ASP A 538 -14.82 20.94 -9.63
CA ASP A 538 -14.91 19.64 -10.27
C ASP A 538 -14.12 19.67 -11.59
N VAL A 539 -13.27 18.68 -11.82
CA VAL A 539 -12.52 18.49 -13.06
C VAL A 539 -12.87 17.12 -13.63
N SER A 540 -13.45 17.09 -14.82
CA SER A 540 -13.82 15.84 -15.48
C SER A 540 -12.61 15.14 -16.11
N GLY A 541 -12.77 13.85 -16.45
CA GLY A 541 -11.71 13.07 -17.09
C GLY A 541 -11.22 13.61 -18.44
N ASP A 542 -12.01 14.43 -19.14
CA ASP A 542 -11.63 15.16 -20.36
C ASP A 542 -11.10 16.58 -20.10
N GLY A 543 -10.91 16.94 -18.83
CA GLY A 543 -10.31 18.21 -18.41
C GLY A 543 -11.29 19.39 -18.33
N LYS A 544 -12.60 19.18 -18.51
CA LYS A 544 -13.59 20.25 -18.32
C LYS A 544 -13.70 20.59 -16.84
N LYS A 545 -13.75 21.89 -16.56
CA LYS A 545 -13.75 22.43 -15.20
C LYS A 545 -15.12 23.02 -14.88
N LYS A 546 -15.64 22.71 -13.70
CA LYS A 546 -16.85 23.32 -13.16
C LYS A 546 -16.60 23.83 -11.76
N PHE A 547 -16.74 25.14 -11.60
CA PHE A 547 -16.47 25.83 -10.34
C PHE A 547 -17.76 26.24 -9.64
N TYR A 548 -17.83 26.01 -8.33
CA TYR A 548 -18.95 26.35 -7.47
C TYR A 548 -18.43 27.23 -6.33
N ARG A 549 -18.75 28.53 -6.36
CA ARG A 549 -18.41 29.42 -5.24
C ARG A 549 -19.26 29.05 -4.01
N LEU A 550 -18.62 28.93 -2.86
CA LEU A 550 -19.29 28.65 -1.60
C LEU A 550 -19.74 29.94 -0.90
N ASP A 551 -20.69 29.79 0.02
CA ASP A 551 -21.45 30.88 0.66
C ASP A 551 -20.87 31.35 1.99
N ARG A 552 -19.89 30.63 2.52
CA ARG A 552 -19.17 30.99 3.73
C ARG A 552 -17.69 31.08 3.47
N THR A 553 -17.03 31.87 4.31
CA THR A 553 -15.58 32.00 4.36
C THR A 553 -15.03 31.13 5.48
N LEU A 554 -13.82 30.63 5.32
CA LEU A 554 -13.10 29.91 6.36
C LEU A 554 -12.16 30.89 7.08
N VAL A 555 -12.31 31.00 8.39
CA VAL A 555 -11.40 31.78 9.25
C VAL A 555 -10.46 30.80 9.94
N CYS A 556 -9.17 30.90 9.65
CA CYS A 556 -8.09 30.21 10.37
C CYS A 556 -7.51 31.13 11.44
N SER A 557 -7.59 30.75 12.71
CA SER A 557 -7.00 31.51 13.83
C SER A 557 -5.54 31.13 14.12
N GLY A 558 -4.95 30.21 13.35
CA GLY A 558 -3.65 29.59 13.63
C GLY A 558 -3.70 28.41 14.61
N HIS A 559 -4.81 28.25 15.34
CA HIS A 559 -5.06 27.14 16.29
C HIS A 559 -6.37 26.40 16.00
N GLY A 560 -7.07 26.78 14.93
CA GLY A 560 -8.32 26.16 14.55
C GLY A 560 -9.06 26.92 13.45
N TYR A 561 -10.23 26.38 13.11
CA TYR A 561 -11.02 26.84 11.96
C TYR A 561 -12.46 27.12 12.33
N MET A 562 -13.04 28.16 11.73
CA MET A 562 -14.45 28.53 11.86
C MET A 562 -15.02 28.94 10.51
N LEU A 563 -16.32 28.73 10.27
CA LEU A 563 -17.02 29.26 9.10
C LEU A 563 -17.70 30.57 9.46
N ARG A 564 -17.52 31.59 8.62
CA ARG A 564 -18.19 32.89 8.73
C ARG A 564 -19.07 33.15 7.53
#